data_AF-A0A2N7VMP7-F1
#
_entry.id   AF-A0A2N7VMP7-F1
#
_cell.length_a   1.000
_cell.length_b   1.000
_cell.length_c   1.000
_cell.angle_alpha   90.00
_cell.angle_beta   90.00
_cell.angle_gamma   90.00
#
_symmetry.space_group_name_H-M   'P 1'
#
loop_
_entity.id
_entity.type
_entity.pdbx_description
1 polymer ?
#
loop_
_entity_poly.entity_id
_entity_poly.type
_entity_poly.pdbx_seq_one_letter_code
_entity_poly.pdbx_strand_id
1 'polypeptide(L)'
;MLLSSAVFVVWAALVAWFDCRTRRVANRLVAVGAAAAFACAAVHAAPFGVAPAAAALGALVGCAALLPFFAFGLMGAADVKVFAVLGAWCGTGPLLGLWVAASLAAAVHALTLLASERWRACSGVRWSPWRNGQPAFEIGTRRATPYAALLVGAASLHLLGGALQGAVH
;
A
#
# COMPACT_ATOMS: atom_id res chain seq x y z
N MET A 1 -17.11 -3.02 15.52
CA MET A 1 -16.00 -3.88 15.05
C MET A 1 -16.22 -4.36 13.61
N LEU A 2 -17.28 -5.12 13.29
CA LEU A 2 -17.51 -5.59 11.90
C LEU A 2 -17.66 -4.46 10.87
N LEU A 3 -18.44 -3.42 11.18
CA LEU A 3 -18.65 -2.29 10.27
C LEU A 3 -17.34 -1.52 9.98
N SER A 4 -16.53 -1.26 11.00
CA SER A 4 -15.27 -0.52 10.85
C SER A 4 -14.21 -1.34 10.12
N SER A 5 -14.17 -2.66 10.31
CA SER A 5 -13.35 -3.57 9.50
C SER A 5 -13.80 -3.59 8.04
N ALA A 6 -15.11 -3.60 7.77
CA ALA A 6 -15.63 -3.52 6.41
C ALA A 6 -15.27 -2.19 5.74
N VAL A 7 -15.40 -1.07 6.45
CA VAL A 7 -14.98 0.26 5.97
C VAL A 7 -13.49 0.26 5.62
N PHE A 8 -12.65 -0.30 6.49
CA PHE A 8 -11.22 -0.43 6.24
C PHE A 8 -10.95 -1.27 4.98
N VAL A 9 -11.56 -2.45 4.86
CA VAL A 9 -11.37 -3.36 3.70
C VAL A 9 -11.85 -2.74 2.40
N VAL A 10 -12.98 -2.01 2.41
CA VAL A 10 -13.48 -1.31 1.23
C VAL A 10 -12.54 -0.18 0.83
N TRP A 11 -12.11 0.65 1.79
CA TRP A 11 -11.14 1.71 1.53
C TRP A 11 -9.82 1.15 0.97
N ALA A 12 -9.33 0.07 1.59
CA ALA A 12 -8.18 -0.70 1.17
C ALA A 12 -8.32 -1.18 -0.29
N ALA A 13 -9.40 -1.88 -0.61
CA ALA A 13 -9.66 -2.37 -1.96
C ALA A 13 -9.71 -1.23 -2.99
N LEU A 14 -10.31 -0.09 -2.64
CA LEU A 14 -10.33 1.09 -3.50
C LEU A 14 -8.93 1.66 -3.72
N VAL A 15 -8.10 1.79 -2.68
CA VAL A 15 -6.70 2.24 -2.82
C VAL A 15 -5.93 1.31 -3.75
N ALA A 16 -6.00 0.00 -3.52
CA ALA A 16 -5.35 -1.01 -4.36
C ALA A 16 -5.85 -0.93 -5.82
N TRP A 17 -7.15 -0.75 -6.02
CA TRP A 17 -7.75 -0.60 -7.35
C TRP A 17 -7.25 0.65 -8.08
N PHE A 18 -7.25 1.82 -7.42
CA PHE A 18 -6.79 3.07 -8.02
C PHE A 18 -5.28 3.08 -8.25
N ASP A 19 -4.50 2.45 -7.37
CA ASP A 19 -3.07 2.26 -7.55
C ASP A 19 -2.77 1.39 -8.77
N CYS A 20 -3.44 0.23 -8.90
CA CYS A 20 -3.30 -0.66 -10.04
C CYS A 20 -3.79 -0.05 -11.36
N ARG A 21 -4.95 0.63 -11.35
CA ARG A 21 -5.61 1.10 -12.58
C ARG A 21 -5.07 2.44 -13.07
N THR A 22 -4.87 3.38 -12.17
CA THR A 22 -4.55 4.78 -12.50
C THR A 22 -3.20 5.24 -11.96
N ARG A 23 -2.52 4.43 -11.13
CA ARG A 23 -1.25 4.78 -10.47
C ARG A 23 -1.27 6.13 -9.75
N ARG A 24 -2.48 6.58 -9.40
CA ARG A 24 -2.76 7.88 -8.82
C ARG A 24 -3.85 7.69 -7.79
N VAL A 25 -3.44 7.59 -6.54
CA VAL A 25 -4.38 7.63 -5.42
C VAL A 25 -4.85 9.08 -5.28
N ALA A 26 -6.13 9.33 -5.54
CA ALA A 26 -6.70 10.67 -5.44
C ALA A 26 -6.63 11.18 -3.98
N ASN A 27 -6.27 12.45 -3.78
CA ASN A 27 -6.25 13.07 -2.45
C ASN A 27 -7.59 12.91 -1.71
N ARG A 28 -8.70 12.86 -2.45
CA ARG A 28 -10.05 12.61 -1.90
C ARG A 28 -10.14 11.25 -1.20
N LEU A 29 -9.58 10.19 -1.80
CA LEU A 29 -9.61 8.84 -1.22
C LEU A 29 -8.75 8.76 0.05
N VAL A 30 -7.61 9.46 0.06
CA VAL A 30 -6.75 9.62 1.24
C VAL A 30 -7.50 10.37 2.35
N ALA A 31 -8.13 11.50 2.02
CA ALA A 31 -8.87 12.31 2.98
C ALA A 31 -10.07 11.56 3.58
N VAL A 32 -10.83 10.83 2.75
CA VAL A 32 -11.94 9.98 3.21
C VAL A 32 -11.44 8.87 4.12
N GLY A 33 -10.33 8.21 3.76
CA GLY A 33 -9.73 7.18 4.60
C GLY A 33 -9.25 7.70 5.95
N ALA A 34 -8.57 8.86 5.96
CA ALA A 34 -8.15 9.53 7.18
C ALA A 34 -9.34 9.90 8.07
N ALA A 35 -10.35 10.55 7.49
CA ALA A 35 -11.55 10.95 8.22
C ALA A 35 -12.27 9.74 8.82
N ALA A 36 -12.39 8.64 8.06
CA ALA A 36 -12.97 7.40 8.55
C ALA A 36 -12.12 6.77 9.68
N ALA A 37 -10.79 6.77 9.58
CA ALA A 37 -9.90 6.27 10.62
C ALA A 37 -10.09 7.05 11.93
N PHE A 38 -10.05 8.38 11.87
CA PHE A 38 -10.24 9.23 13.04
C PHE A 38 -11.65 9.15 13.62
N ALA A 39 -12.69 9.08 12.77
CA ALA A 39 -14.07 8.91 13.22
C ALA A 39 -14.24 7.56 13.95
N CYS A 40 -13.71 6.48 13.40
CA CYS A 40 -13.73 5.16 14.03
C CYS A 40 -12.94 5.14 15.35
N ALA A 41 -11.78 5.80 15.40
CA ALA A 41 -10.98 5.92 16.63
C ALA A 41 -11.70 6.74 17.70
N ALA A 42 -12.36 7.85 17.33
CA ALA A 42 -13.11 8.72 18.25
C ALA A 42 -14.26 7.98 18.94
N VAL A 43 -14.95 7.09 18.22
CA VAL A 43 -16.02 6.25 18.79
C VAL A 43 -15.51 4.93 19.38
N HIS A 44 -14.18 4.78 19.54
CA HIS A 44 -13.53 3.57 20.06
C HIS A 44 -13.92 2.27 19.32
N ALA A 45 -14.28 2.40 18.04
CA ALA A 45 -14.66 1.29 17.18
C ALA A 45 -13.61 1.03 16.09
N ALA A 46 -12.38 1.55 16.24
CA ALA A 46 -11.31 1.30 15.29
C ALA A 46 -11.06 -0.21 15.15
N PRO A 47 -10.89 -0.73 13.92
CA PRO A 47 -10.76 -2.16 13.68
C PRO A 47 -9.49 -2.76 14.31
N PHE A 48 -8.46 -1.92 14.52
CA PHE A 48 -7.22 -2.28 15.22
C PHE A 48 -7.21 -1.87 16.70
N GLY A 49 -8.35 -1.45 17.27
CA GLY A 49 -8.47 -1.08 18.68
C GLY A 49 -7.64 0.14 19.10
N VAL A 50 -7.29 1.03 18.16
CA VAL A 50 -6.44 2.19 18.44
C VAL A 50 -7.23 3.37 19.01
N ALA A 51 -6.65 4.02 20.02
CA ALA A 51 -7.15 5.27 20.57
C ALA A 51 -6.93 6.45 19.61
N PRO A 52 -7.71 7.55 19.70
CA PRO A 52 -7.56 8.71 18.81
C PRO A 52 -6.15 9.32 18.80
N ALA A 53 -5.51 9.41 19.97
CA ALA A 53 -4.14 9.90 20.07
C ALA A 53 -3.13 8.97 19.38
N ALA A 54 -3.32 7.66 19.51
CA ALA A 54 -2.48 6.65 18.85
C ALA A 54 -2.68 6.66 17.32
N ALA A 55 -3.90 6.91 16.84
CA ALA A 55 -4.19 7.11 15.42
C ALA A 55 -3.47 8.35 14.87
N ALA A 56 -3.50 9.49 15.60
CA ALA A 56 -2.79 10.69 15.19
C ALA A 56 -1.26 10.47 15.15
N LEU A 57 -0.71 9.84 16.18
CA LEU A 57 0.70 9.47 16.22
C LEU A 57 1.09 8.50 15.10
N GLY A 58 0.27 7.47 14.85
CA GLY A 58 0.48 6.53 13.76
C GLY A 58 0.48 7.23 12.40
N ALA A 59 -0.42 8.19 12.18
CA ALA A 59 -0.44 8.96 10.94
C ALA A 59 0.82 9.81 10.74
N LEU A 60 1.28 10.48 11.80
CA LEU A 60 2.50 11.28 11.79
C LEU A 60 3.74 10.41 11.55
N VAL A 61 3.86 9.30 12.28
CA VAL A 61 4.98 8.36 12.16
C VAL A 61 5.00 7.72 10.78
N GLY A 62 3.85 7.29 10.26
CA GLY A 62 3.75 6.75 8.91
C GLY A 62 4.19 7.79 7.86
N CYS A 63 3.70 9.02 7.96
CA CYS A 63 4.12 10.10 7.06
C CYS A 63 5.64 10.35 7.14
N ALA A 64 6.17 10.52 8.35
CA ALA A 64 7.58 10.79 8.60
C ALA A 64 8.49 9.65 8.14
N ALA A 65 8.06 8.40 8.27
CA ALA A 65 8.83 7.23 7.87
C ALA A 65 9.05 7.16 6.35
N LEU A 66 8.05 7.54 5.54
CA LEU A 66 8.15 7.52 4.07
C LEU A 66 8.57 8.85 3.45
N LEU A 67 8.53 9.95 4.20
CA LEU A 67 8.99 11.26 3.75
C LEU A 67 10.43 11.27 3.20
N PRO A 68 11.44 10.66 3.85
CA PRO A 68 12.81 10.65 3.32
C PRO A 68 12.88 9.88 2.00
N PHE A 69 12.18 8.75 1.86
CA PHE A 69 12.15 7.99 0.61
C PHE A 69 11.50 8.76 -0.53
N PHE A 70 10.47 9.55 -0.23
CA PHE A 70 9.87 10.48 -1.20
C PHE A 70 10.86 11.60 -1.59
N ALA A 71 11.58 12.18 -0.62
CA ALA A 71 12.57 13.22 -0.89
C ALA A 71 13.73 12.71 -1.75
N PHE A 72 14.15 11.45 -1.58
CA PHE A 72 15.15 10.79 -2.42
C PHE A 72 14.58 10.28 -3.77
N GLY A 73 13.30 10.50 -4.06
CA GLY A 73 12.65 10.06 -5.31
C GLY A 73 12.48 8.54 -5.43
N LEU A 74 12.67 7.80 -4.34
CA LEU A 74 12.52 6.34 -4.30
C LEU A 74 11.04 5.91 -4.27
N MET A 75 10.14 6.83 -3.93
CA MET A 75 8.72 6.53 -3.68
C MET A 75 7.79 7.64 -4.17
N GLY A 76 6.54 7.28 -4.50
CA GLY A 76 5.55 8.24 -4.96
C GLY A 76 4.88 8.98 -3.80
N ALA A 77 4.39 10.20 -4.07
CA ALA A 77 3.58 10.95 -3.11
C ALA A 77 2.29 10.22 -2.70
N ALA A 78 1.81 9.29 -3.53
CA ALA A 78 0.67 8.44 -3.22
C ALA A 78 1.00 7.45 -2.08
N ASP A 79 2.19 6.85 -2.10
CA ASP A 79 2.60 5.84 -1.11
C ASP A 79 2.72 6.46 0.28
N VAL A 80 3.34 7.64 0.39
CA VAL A 80 3.46 8.39 1.65
C VAL A 80 2.08 8.69 2.24
N LYS A 81 1.15 9.14 1.40
CA LYS A 81 -0.21 9.47 1.82
C LYS A 81 -0.97 8.24 2.30
N VAL A 82 -0.92 7.14 1.55
CA VAL A 82 -1.59 5.89 1.91
C VAL A 82 -1.02 5.33 3.21
N PHE A 83 0.30 5.37 3.39
CA PHE A 83 0.95 4.85 4.58
C PHE A 83 0.66 5.69 5.83
N ALA A 84 0.55 7.03 5.69
CA ALA A 84 0.07 7.89 6.76
C ALA A 84 -1.37 7.52 7.17
N VAL A 85 -2.27 7.28 6.21
CA VAL A 85 -3.65 6.86 6.53
C VAL A 85 -3.67 5.45 7.13
N LEU A 86 -2.83 4.53 6.68
CA LEU A 86 -2.67 3.21 7.31
C LEU A 86 -2.24 3.37 8.77
N GLY A 87 -1.26 4.23 9.05
CA GLY A 87 -0.86 4.57 10.42
C GLY A 87 -2.00 5.11 11.28
N ALA A 88 -2.93 5.87 10.69
CA ALA A 88 -4.14 6.32 11.40
C ALA A 88 -5.08 5.15 11.75
N TRP A 89 -5.20 4.15 10.88
CA TRP A 89 -6.04 2.98 11.12
C TRP A 89 -5.45 2.01 12.14
N CYS A 90 -4.16 1.73 12.06
CA CYS A 90 -3.52 0.64 12.80
C CYS A 90 -2.56 1.09 13.90
N GLY A 91 -2.26 2.39 14.01
CA GLY A 91 -1.33 2.94 14.99
C GLY A 91 0.15 2.63 14.66
N THR A 92 1.04 2.97 15.58
CA THR A 92 2.51 2.85 15.40
C THR A 92 3.03 1.42 15.41
N GLY A 93 2.39 0.51 16.14
CA GLY A 93 2.87 -0.87 16.33
C GLY A 93 3.07 -1.66 15.02
N PRO A 94 2.01 -1.89 14.22
CA PRO A 94 2.11 -2.73 13.03
C PRO A 94 2.72 -2.02 11.81
N LEU A 95 2.95 -0.70 11.86
CA LEU A 95 3.44 0.09 10.72
C LEU A 95 4.74 -0.45 10.09
N LEU A 96 5.73 -0.81 10.91
CA LEU A 96 7.00 -1.38 10.43
C LEU A 96 6.79 -2.75 9.76
N GLY A 97 5.99 -3.63 10.37
CA GLY A 97 5.69 -4.94 9.81
C GLY A 97 4.97 -4.85 8.46
N LEU A 98 4.01 -3.93 8.35
CA LEU A 98 3.30 -3.65 7.09
C LEU A 98 4.23 -3.11 6.00
N TRP A 99 5.12 -2.20 6.37
CA TRP A 99 6.11 -1.66 5.43
C TRP A 99 7.07 -2.74 4.94
N VAL A 100 7.58 -3.58 5.83
CA VAL A 100 8.48 -4.69 5.47
C VAL A 100 7.76 -5.70 4.57
N ALA A 101 6.55 -6.12 4.95
CA ALA A 101 5.75 -7.05 4.16
C ALA A 101 5.45 -6.52 2.75
N ALA A 102 5.08 -5.24 2.64
CA ALA A 102 4.83 -4.59 1.36
C ALA A 102 6.10 -4.52 0.49
N SER A 103 7.23 -4.17 1.12
CA SER A 103 8.53 -4.08 0.44
C SER A 103 9.02 -5.43 -0.07
N LEU A 104 8.83 -6.49 0.71
CA LEU A 104 9.12 -7.86 0.29
C LEU A 104 8.23 -8.27 -0.89
N ALA A 105 6.93 -8.02 -0.82
CA ALA A 105 6.02 -8.35 -1.91
C ALA A 105 6.36 -7.55 -3.19
N ALA A 106 6.82 -6.30 -3.04
CA ALA A 106 7.24 -5.47 -4.16
C ALA A 106 8.52 -6.00 -4.79
N ALA A 107 9.49 -6.42 -3.97
CA ALA A 107 10.71 -7.07 -4.42
C ALA A 107 10.41 -8.37 -5.18
N VAL A 108 9.53 -9.23 -4.66
CA VAL A 108 9.10 -10.46 -5.34
C VAL A 108 8.45 -10.13 -6.69
N HIS A 109 7.55 -9.15 -6.74
CA HIS A 109 6.92 -8.76 -8.00
C HIS A 109 7.96 -8.28 -9.04
N ALA A 110 8.91 -7.42 -8.63
CA ALA A 110 9.99 -6.97 -9.50
C ALA A 110 10.85 -8.14 -10.01
N LEU A 111 11.19 -9.10 -9.14
CA LEU A 111 11.93 -10.30 -9.52
C LEU A 111 11.16 -11.18 -10.51
N THR A 112 9.85 -11.37 -10.34
CA THR A 112 9.04 -12.16 -11.28
C THR A 112 8.96 -11.50 -12.65
N LEU A 113 8.84 -10.17 -12.72
CA LEU A 113 8.89 -9.45 -14.00
C LEU A 113 10.24 -9.65 -14.67
N LEU A 114 11.34 -9.44 -13.94
CA LEU A 114 12.69 -9.63 -14.48
C LEU A 114 12.95 -11.07 -14.94
N ALA A 115 12.50 -12.06 -14.17
CA ALA A 115 12.61 -13.47 -14.54
C ALA A 115 11.78 -13.81 -15.78
N SER A 116 10.58 -13.22 -15.92
CA SER A 116 9.72 -13.43 -17.09
C SER A 116 10.34 -12.85 -18.37
N GLU A 117 10.99 -11.69 -18.29
CA GLU A 117 11.72 -11.09 -19.42
C GLU A 117 12.95 -11.92 -19.79
N ARG A 118 13.71 -12.42 -18.80
CA ARG A 118 14.84 -13.33 -19.04
C ARG A 118 14.41 -14.65 -19.68
N TRP A 119 13.31 -15.24 -19.21
CA TRP A 119 12.76 -16.49 -19.79
C TRP A 119 12.25 -16.30 -21.22
N ARG A 120 11.66 -15.13 -21.51
CA ARG A 120 11.20 -14.75 -22.86
C ARG A 120 12.36 -14.48 -23.81
N ALA A 121 13.45 -13.90 -23.32
CA ALA A 121 14.68 -13.72 -24.10
C ALA A 121 15.34 -15.06 -24.49
N CYS A 122 15.32 -16.06 -23.60
CA CYS A 122 15.87 -17.39 -23.86
C CYS A 122 14.96 -18.29 -24.72
N SER A 123 13.65 -18.02 -24.83
CA SER A 123 12.68 -18.86 -25.54
C SER A 123 12.52 -18.54 -27.04
N GLY A 124 13.37 -17.67 -27.61
CA GLY A 124 13.44 -17.44 -29.06
C GLY A 124 12.21 -16.76 -29.69
N VAL A 125 11.16 -16.47 -28.92
CA VAL A 125 10.01 -15.66 -29.36
C VAL A 125 10.46 -14.20 -29.43
N ARG A 126 11.10 -13.84 -30.55
CA ARG A 126 11.56 -12.48 -30.87
C ARG A 126 10.36 -11.59 -31.20
N TRP A 127 9.64 -11.13 -30.18
CA TRP A 127 8.82 -9.94 -30.32
C TRP A 127 9.77 -8.73 -30.31
N SER A 128 9.93 -8.06 -31.45
CA SER A 128 10.72 -6.83 -31.55
C SER A 128 9.92 -5.66 -30.99
N PRO A 129 10.35 -5.00 -29.90
CA PRO A 129 9.74 -3.74 -29.45
C PRO A 129 10.14 -2.56 -30.36
N TRP A 130 11.10 -2.76 -31.26
CA TRP A 130 11.77 -1.74 -32.06
C TRP A 130 11.05 -1.46 -33.38
N ARG A 131 9.82 -0.93 -33.33
CA ARG A 131 9.19 -0.36 -34.54
C ARG A 131 8.41 0.92 -34.28
N ASN A 132 8.94 1.81 -33.44
CA ASN A 132 8.76 3.27 -33.50
C ASN A 132 9.52 3.92 -32.34
N GLY A 133 10.58 4.68 -32.65
CA GLY A 133 11.60 5.18 -31.71
C GLY A 133 11.06 5.93 -30.48
N GLN A 134 10.86 5.19 -29.39
CA GLN A 134 10.70 5.72 -28.04
C GLN A 134 11.63 4.89 -27.13
N PRO A 135 12.44 5.51 -26.26
CA PRO A 135 13.45 4.82 -25.46
C PRO A 135 12.81 3.76 -24.55
N ALA A 136 13.40 2.56 -24.54
CA ALA A 136 12.99 1.42 -23.71
C ALA A 136 13.19 1.66 -22.19
N PHE A 137 13.73 2.81 -21.80
CA PHE A 137 13.87 3.23 -20.42
C PHE A 137 13.64 4.74 -20.28
N GLU A 138 12.39 5.17 -20.43
CA GLU A 138 11.92 6.34 -19.69
C GLU A 138 11.63 5.91 -18.25
N ILE A 139 12.43 6.40 -17.31
CA ILE A 139 12.09 6.42 -15.88
C ILE A 139 10.85 7.32 -15.75
N GLY A 140 9.65 6.79 -16.02
CA GLY A 140 8.48 7.66 -16.14
C GLY A 140 7.12 7.00 -16.29
N THR A 141 6.92 5.91 -17.06
CA THR A 141 5.54 5.58 -17.46
C THR A 141 5.10 4.11 -17.57
N ARG A 142 5.93 3.07 -17.36
CA ARG A 142 5.42 1.67 -17.32
C ARG A 142 6.04 0.75 -16.25
N ARG A 143 5.15 0.32 -15.33
CA ARG A 143 5.26 -0.81 -14.38
C ARG A 143 6.26 -0.72 -13.22
N ALA A 144 6.26 0.41 -12.52
CA ALA A 144 6.51 0.39 -11.07
C ALA A 144 5.51 -0.57 -10.39
N THR A 145 6.01 -1.33 -9.42
CA THR A 145 5.26 -2.22 -8.52
C THR A 145 4.11 -1.45 -7.87
N PRO A 146 2.88 -2.00 -7.78
CA PRO A 146 1.76 -1.34 -7.12
C PRO A 146 1.97 -1.41 -5.59
N TYR A 147 2.91 -0.60 -5.11
CA TYR A 147 3.40 -0.66 -3.73
C TYR A 147 2.28 -0.34 -2.73
N ALA A 148 1.43 0.63 -3.03
CA ALA A 148 0.26 0.94 -2.21
C ALA A 148 -0.72 -0.24 -2.15
N ALA A 149 -0.93 -0.97 -3.25
CA ALA A 149 -1.76 -2.17 -3.24
C ALA A 149 -1.17 -3.27 -2.32
N LEU A 150 0.15 -3.42 -2.29
CA LEU A 150 0.83 -4.39 -1.44
C LEU A 150 0.78 -4.02 0.05
N LEU A 151 0.97 -2.74 0.36
CA LEU A 151 0.80 -2.19 1.71
C LEU A 151 -0.57 -2.51 2.28
N VAL A 152 -1.58 -2.25 1.47
CA VAL A 152 -2.97 -2.46 1.85
C VAL A 152 -3.32 -3.95 1.94
N GLY A 153 -2.78 -4.77 1.04
CA GLY A 153 -2.92 -6.23 1.10
C GLY A 153 -2.33 -6.81 2.38
N ALA A 154 -1.12 -6.39 2.77
CA ALA A 154 -0.48 -6.80 4.01
C ALA A 154 -1.30 -6.38 5.24
N ALA A 155 -1.88 -5.18 5.22
CA ALA A 155 -2.72 -4.68 6.31
C ALA A 155 -4.03 -5.46 6.44
N SER A 156 -4.64 -5.81 5.32
CA SER A 156 -5.85 -6.65 5.28
C SER A 156 -5.57 -8.05 5.81
N LEU A 157 -4.43 -8.64 5.43
CA LEU A 157 -4.02 -9.96 5.92
C LEU A 157 -3.74 -9.96 7.42
N HIS A 158 -3.07 -8.92 7.93
CA HIS A 158 -2.79 -8.79 9.37
C HIS A 158 -4.09 -8.66 10.19
N LEU A 159 -5.05 -7.87 9.70
CA LEU A 159 -6.37 -7.74 10.33
C LEU A 159 -7.12 -9.08 10.35
N LEU A 160 -7.09 -9.84 9.24
CA LEU A 160 -7.70 -11.18 9.17
C LEU A 160 -7.00 -12.18 10.09
N GLY A 161 -5.67 -12.14 10.16
CA GLY A 161 -4.89 -13.01 11.07
C GLY A 161 -5.23 -12.77 12.54
N GLY A 162 -5.35 -11.50 12.96
CA GLY A 162 -5.78 -11.15 14.31
C GLY A 162 -7.22 -11.60 14.62
N ALA A 163 -8.13 -11.48 13.64
CA ALA A 163 -9.51 -11.96 13.79
C ALA A 163 -9.60 -13.49 13.95
N LEU A 164 -8.73 -14.25 13.29
CA LEU A 164 -8.66 -15.71 13.42
C LEU A 164 -8.03 -16.15 14.74
N GLN A 165 -6.98 -15.45 15.22
CA GLN A 165 -6.35 -15.75 16.52
C GLN A 165 -7.30 -15.48 17.70
N GLY A 166 -8.14 -14.45 17.61
CA GLY A 166 -9.17 -14.16 18.62
C GLY A 166 -10.35 -15.14 18.63
N ALA A 167 -10.50 -16.00 17.62
CA ALA A 167 -11.55 -17.03 17.56
C ALA A 167 -11.08 -18.40 18.07
N VAL A 168 -9.78 -18.56 18.33
CA VAL A 168 -9.14 -19.80 18.80
C VAL A 168 -8.90 -19.78 20.32
N HIS A 169 -9.25 -18.68 20.99
CA HIS A 169 -9.23 -18.50 22.45
C HIS A 169 -10.63 -18.20 22.97
#